data_AF-A0A353LFW7-F1
#
_entry.id   AF-A0A353LFW7-F1
#
_cell.length_a   1.000
_cell.length_b   1.000
_cell.length_c   1.000
_cell.angle_alpha   90.00
_cell.angle_beta   90.00
_cell.angle_gamma   90.00
#
_symmetry.space_group_name_H-M   'P 1'
#
loop_
_entity.id
_entity.type
_entity.pdbx_description
1 polymer ?
#
loop_
_entity_poly.entity_id
_entity_poly.type
_entity_poly.pdbx_seq_one_letter_code
_entity_poly.pdbx_strand_id
1 'polypeptide(L)'
;EAEKIYTDIINTTVKPSSAYYLNRAECYVNTDRFSKAAADLHAVESDEKANPYFYVLRGRLRLDQFDKFAARVDFEKAKELGYDAELADKWIERAR
;
A
#
# COMPACT_ATOMS: atom_id res chain seq x y z
N GLU A 1 2.37 13.17 -12.21
CA GLU A 1 2.28 12.57 -13.56
C GLU A 1 1.75 11.14 -13.48
N ALA A 2 2.38 10.24 -12.72
CA ALA A 2 1.95 8.85 -12.54
C ALA A 2 0.51 8.65 -12.03
N GLU A 3 0.07 9.38 -10.98
CA GLU A 3 -1.32 9.31 -10.46
C GLU A 3 -2.38 9.48 -11.56
N LYS A 4 -2.16 10.44 -12.47
CA LYS A 4 -3.10 10.74 -13.56
C LYS A 4 -3.13 9.58 -14.56
N ILE A 5 -1.97 9.06 -14.94
CA ILE A 5 -1.85 7.91 -15.84
C ILE A 5 -2.61 6.71 -15.28
N TYR A 6 -2.41 6.37 -14.00
CA TYR A 6 -3.14 5.25 -13.39
C TYR A 6 -4.65 5.51 -13.31
N THR A 7 -5.05 6.75 -13.06
CA THR A 7 -6.47 7.13 -13.08
C THR A 7 -7.09 6.93 -14.46
N ASP A 8 -6.40 7.36 -15.51
CA ASP A 8 -6.88 7.20 -16.89
C ASP A 8 -7.01 5.72 -17.26
N ILE A 9 -6.01 4.89 -16.91
CA ILE A 9 -6.05 3.43 -17.15
C ILE A 9 -7.22 2.78 -16.41
N ILE A 10 -7.40 3.10 -15.12
CA ILE A 10 -8.48 2.55 -14.29
C ILE A 10 -9.85 2.92 -14.88
N ASN A 11 -10.03 4.14 -15.37
CA ASN A 11 -11.30 4.63 -15.88
C ASN A 11 -11.63 4.11 -17.29
N THR A 12 -10.62 3.79 -18.10
CA THR A 12 -10.80 3.40 -19.51
C THR A 12 -10.75 1.89 -19.73
N THR A 13 -10.30 1.12 -18.74
CA THR A 13 -10.20 -0.34 -18.82
C THR A 13 -11.43 -0.99 -18.19
N VAL A 14 -12.02 -1.99 -18.86
CA VAL A 14 -13.22 -2.70 -18.35
C VAL A 14 -12.94 -3.47 -17.04
N LYS A 15 -11.75 -4.06 -16.93
CA LYS A 15 -11.28 -4.77 -15.74
C LYS A 15 -9.80 -4.47 -15.51
N PRO A 16 -9.46 -3.31 -14.90
CA PRO A 16 -8.08 -2.95 -14.64
C PRO A 16 -7.43 -3.94 -13.67
N SER A 17 -6.14 -4.19 -13.86
CA SER A 17 -5.33 -4.97 -12.91
C SER A 17 -5.26 -4.23 -11.56
N SER A 18 -5.31 -4.99 -10.47
CA SER A 18 -5.11 -4.51 -9.11
C SER A 18 -3.80 -3.72 -8.93
N ALA A 19 -2.77 -4.03 -9.72
CA ALA A 19 -1.49 -3.32 -9.75
C ALA A 19 -1.65 -1.81 -10.04
N TYR A 20 -2.62 -1.41 -10.86
CA TYR A 20 -2.84 0.02 -11.15
C TYR A 20 -3.40 0.79 -9.95
N TYR A 21 -4.26 0.15 -9.15
CA TYR A 21 -4.73 0.74 -7.89
C TYR A 21 -3.61 0.77 -6.86
N LEU A 22 -2.81 -0.29 -6.74
CA LEU A 22 -1.63 -0.30 -5.85
C LEU A 22 -0.65 0.83 -6.16
N ASN A 23 -0.28 0.98 -7.43
CA ASN A 23 0.67 2.02 -7.84
C ASN A 23 0.07 3.43 -7.68
N ARG A 24 -1.25 3.58 -7.84
CA ARG A 24 -1.93 4.85 -7.55
C ARG A 24 -2.03 5.11 -6.04
N ALA A 25 -2.27 4.08 -5.23
CA ALA A 25 -2.23 4.16 -3.78
C ALA A 25 -0.85 4.60 -3.29
N GLU A 26 0.24 4.08 -3.87
CA GLU A 26 1.59 4.58 -3.58
C GLU A 26 1.72 6.07 -3.86
N CYS A 27 1.25 6.53 -5.03
CA CYS A 27 1.26 7.95 -5.35
C CYS A 27 0.52 8.77 -4.29
N TYR A 28 -0.61 8.25 -3.79
CA TYR A 28 -1.38 8.90 -2.73
C TYR A 28 -0.69 8.87 -1.37
N VAL A 29 -0.07 7.75 -0.97
CA VAL A 29 0.74 7.67 0.27
C VAL A 29 1.91 8.65 0.21
N ASN A 30 2.62 8.72 -0.91
CA ASN A 30 3.77 9.62 -1.09
C ASN A 30 3.39 11.11 -1.16
N THR A 31 2.09 11.42 -1.23
CA THR A 31 1.57 12.80 -1.32
C THR A 31 0.56 13.11 -0.22
N ASP A 32 0.59 12.33 0.88
CA ASP A 32 -0.25 12.46 2.07
C ASP A 32 -1.77 12.47 1.82
N ARG A 33 -2.20 11.90 0.69
CA ARG A 33 -3.62 11.77 0.30
C ARG A 33 -4.19 10.45 0.83
N PHE A 34 -4.11 10.28 2.14
CA PHE A 34 -4.38 9.02 2.84
C PHE A 34 -5.77 8.42 2.61
N SER A 35 -6.82 9.25 2.54
CA SER A 35 -8.17 8.74 2.27
C SER A 35 -8.30 8.10 0.88
N LYS A 36 -7.58 8.64 -0.12
CA LYS A 36 -7.56 8.07 -1.48
C LYS A 36 -6.70 6.80 -1.53
N ALA A 37 -5.55 6.80 -0.84
CA ALA A 37 -4.73 5.59 -0.70
C ALA A 37 -5.53 4.46 -0.05
N ALA A 38 -6.25 4.74 1.04
CA ALA A 38 -7.08 3.78 1.74
C ALA A 38 -8.16 3.18 0.82
N ALA A 39 -8.82 4.01 0.02
CA ALA A 39 -9.84 3.56 -0.93
C ALA A 39 -9.25 2.61 -1.99
N ASP A 40 -8.10 2.98 -2.58
CA ASP A 40 -7.44 2.13 -3.58
C ASP A 40 -6.95 0.81 -2.97
N LEU A 41 -6.33 0.83 -1.78
CA LEU A 41 -5.88 -0.37 -1.09
C LEU A 41 -7.05 -1.29 -0.71
N HIS A 42 -8.16 -0.72 -0.23
CA HIS A 42 -9.33 -1.53 0.11
C HIS A 42 -9.94 -2.22 -1.12
N ALA A 43 -9.96 -1.54 -2.27
CA ALA A 43 -10.52 -2.08 -3.50
C ALA A 43 -9.77 -3.32 -4.03
N VAL A 44 -8.49 -3.47 -3.69
CA VAL A 44 -7.63 -4.57 -4.19
C VAL A 44 -7.17 -5.55 -3.11
N GLU A 45 -7.62 -5.38 -1.86
CA GLU A 45 -7.17 -6.21 -0.74
C GLU A 45 -7.41 -7.71 -0.98
N SER A 46 -8.49 -8.08 -1.65
CA SER A 46 -8.77 -9.49 -1.98
C SER A 46 -7.75 -10.10 -2.93
N ASP A 47 -7.29 -9.30 -3.88
CA ASP A 47 -6.45 -9.73 -5.00
C ASP A 47 -4.96 -9.70 -4.61
N GLU A 48 -4.60 -8.86 -3.64
CA GLU A 48 -3.22 -8.57 -3.25
C GLU A 48 -2.77 -9.26 -1.95
N LYS A 49 -3.53 -10.23 -1.43
CA LYS A 49 -3.20 -10.95 -0.17
C LYS A 49 -1.84 -11.63 -0.16
N ALA A 50 -1.32 -12.00 -1.32
CA ALA A 50 -0.01 -12.64 -1.47
C ALA A 50 1.09 -11.64 -1.88
N ASN A 51 0.78 -10.36 -2.03
CA ASN A 51 1.72 -9.35 -2.46
C ASN A 51 2.35 -8.63 -1.24
N PRO A 52 3.65 -8.81 -0.97
CA PRO A 52 4.31 -8.13 0.14
C PRO A 52 4.19 -6.60 0.06
N TYR A 53 4.18 -6.04 -1.14
CA TYR A 53 4.15 -4.59 -1.36
C TYR A 53 2.83 -3.93 -0.93
N PHE A 54 1.71 -4.65 -1.05
CA PHE A 54 0.41 -4.20 -0.52
C PHE A 54 0.48 -3.91 0.98
N TYR A 55 1.09 -4.82 1.73
CA TYR A 55 1.24 -4.66 3.18
C TYR A 55 2.19 -3.52 3.52
N VAL A 56 3.26 -3.28 2.75
CA VAL A 56 4.12 -2.10 2.96
C VAL A 56 3.34 -0.80 2.81
N LEU A 57 2.53 -0.67 1.76
CA LEU A 57 1.73 0.55 1.54
C LEU A 57 0.68 0.75 2.63
N ARG A 58 -0.04 -0.32 3.01
CA ARG A 58 -1.04 -0.25 4.08
C ARG A 58 -0.42 0.04 5.45
N GLY A 59 0.75 -0.54 5.72
CA GLY A 59 1.50 -0.29 6.94
C GLY A 59 1.94 1.17 7.03
N ARG A 60 2.46 1.75 5.94
CA ARG A 60 2.82 3.18 5.88
C ARG A 60 1.61 4.07 6.13
N LEU A 61 0.49 3.80 5.46
CA LEU A 61 -0.77 4.51 5.66
C LEU A 61 -1.24 4.47 7.12
N ARG A 62 -1.19 3.30 7.77
CA ARG A 62 -1.58 3.13 9.19
C ARG A 62 -0.64 3.86 10.14
N LEU A 63 0.66 3.88 9.82
CA LEU A 63 1.65 4.61 10.60
C LEU A 63 1.37 6.12 10.58
N ASP A 64 1.02 6.67 9.43
CA ASP A 64 0.61 8.09 9.28
C ASP A 64 -0.70 8.41 10.01
N GLN A 65 -1.56 7.40 10.20
CA GLN A 65 -2.78 7.48 11.01
C GLN A 65 -2.54 7.26 12.51
N PHE A 66 -1.28 7.16 12.94
CA PHE A 66 -0.86 6.84 14.32
C PHE A 66 -1.28 5.46 14.82
N ASP A 67 -1.78 4.57 13.95
CA ASP A 67 -2.05 3.17 14.27
C ASP A 67 -0.78 2.34 14.10
N LYS A 68 0.16 2.58 15.03
CA LYS A 68 1.47 1.91 15.06
C LYS A 68 1.36 0.39 15.18
N PHE A 69 0.38 -0.10 15.94
CA PHE A 69 0.18 -1.54 16.12
C PHE A 69 -0.20 -2.21 14.80
N ALA A 70 -1.23 -1.71 14.12
CA ALA A 70 -1.66 -2.29 12.84
C ALA A 70 -0.60 -2.08 11.74
N ALA A 71 0.13 -0.95 11.77
CA ALA A 71 1.25 -0.72 10.86
C ALA A 71 2.35 -1.78 11.02
N ARG A 72 2.74 -2.07 12.27
CA ARG A 72 3.73 -3.10 12.58
C ARG A 72 3.31 -4.47 12.06
N VAL A 73 2.06 -4.87 12.29
CA VAL A 73 1.51 -6.14 11.81
C VAL A 73 1.62 -6.25 10.28
N ASP A 74 1.36 -5.15 9.56
CA ASP A 74 1.52 -5.13 8.10
C ASP A 74 2.99 -5.26 7.68
N PHE A 75 3.92 -4.56 8.34
CA PHE A 75 5.33 -4.67 7.98
C PHE A 75 5.91 -6.06 8.28
N GLU A 76 5.49 -6.69 9.38
CA GLU A 76 5.82 -8.09 9.69
C GLU A 76 5.24 -9.01 8.60
N LYS A 77 4.00 -8.78 8.16
CA LYS A 77 3.41 -9.58 7.09
C LYS A 77 4.11 -9.40 5.74
N ALA A 78 4.50 -8.18 5.40
CA ALA A 78 5.29 -7.89 4.21
C ALA A 78 6.61 -8.68 4.22
N LYS A 79 7.29 -8.71 5.37
CA LYS A 79 8.54 -9.47 5.57
C LYS A 79 8.32 -10.96 5.36
N GLU A 80 7.26 -11.54 5.94
CA GLU A 80 6.90 -12.96 5.75
C GLU A 80 6.66 -13.31 4.27
N LEU A 81 6.08 -12.40 3.50
CA LEU A 81 5.76 -12.58 2.08
C LEU A 81 6.94 -12.27 1.15
N GLY A 82 8.13 -11.99 1.68
CA GLY A 82 9.35 -11.81 0.90
C GLY A 82 9.70 -10.37 0.54
N TYR A 83 9.14 -9.37 1.23
CA TYR A 83 9.68 -8.02 1.18
C TYR A 83 11.12 -8.00 1.73
N ASP A 84 11.91 -7.02 1.30
CA ASP A 84 13.28 -6.84 1.80
C ASP A 84 13.29 -6.76 3.33
N ALA A 85 14.03 -7.69 3.95
CA ALA A 85 14.02 -7.88 5.40
C ALA A 85 14.60 -6.67 6.13
N GLU A 86 15.64 -6.04 5.60
CA GLU A 86 16.28 -4.88 6.22
C GLU A 86 15.36 -3.66 6.16
N LEU A 87 14.68 -3.45 5.04
CA LEU A 87 13.69 -2.39 4.88
C LEU A 87 12.45 -2.64 5.75
N ALA A 88 11.96 -3.88 5.82
CA ALA A 88 10.87 -4.25 6.72
C ALA A 88 11.24 -3.94 8.18
N ASP A 89 12.42 -4.34 8.63
CA ASP A 89 12.87 -4.12 10.00
C ASP A 89 12.94 -2.61 10.32
N LYS A 90 13.43 -1.78 9.39
CA LYS A 90 13.40 -0.31 9.56
C LYS A 90 11.98 0.23 9.73
N TRP A 91 11.00 -0.32 9.02
CA TRP A 91 9.59 0.07 9.18
C TRP A 91 8.99 -0.42 10.49
N ILE A 92 9.30 -1.67 10.90
CA ILE A 92 8.87 -2.25 12.17
C ILE A 92 9.42 -1.42 13.35
N GLU A 93 10.68 -0.99 13.29
CA GLU A 93 11.27 -0.09 14.30
C GLU A 93 10.55 1.26 14.38
N ARG A 94 10.17 1.85 13.25
CA ARG A 94 9.41 3.12 13.21
C ARG A 94 8.00 2.99 13.79
N ALA A 95 7.43 1.79 13.72
CA ALA A 95 6.11 1.46 14.26
C ALA A 95 6.14 1.00 15.73
N ARG A 96 7.24 1.23 16.46
CA ARG A 96 7.34 1.02 17.91
C ARG A 96 6.76 2.17 18.72
#